data_AF-A0A7Y8DDP7-F1
#
_entry.id   AF-A0A7Y8DDP7-F1
#
_cell.length_a   1.000
_cell.length_b   1.000
_cell.length_c   1.000
_cell.angle_alpha   90.00
_cell.angle_beta   90.00
_cell.angle_gamma   90.00
#
_symmetry.space_group_name_H-M   'P 1'
#
loop_
_entity.id
_entity.type
_entity.pdbx_description
1 polymer ?
#
loop_
_entity_poly.entity_id
_entity_poly.type
_entity_poly.pdbx_seq_one_letter_code
_entity_poly.pdbx_strand_id
1 'polypeptide(L)'
;MFKITPNPPDAPFHDEKLNRAAYRAIDHYLNPSETPSSATLFAVTPGIDDETLILNTYETFSSVTTLLLDLSDDLTGKQRDVALAIHQLSELGVLLMGQVMDRGVPLPQTP
;
A
#
# COMPACT_ATOMS: atom_id res chain seq x y z
N MET A 1 50.12 -51.54 -28.02
CA MET A 1 49.43 -50.62 -27.09
C MET A 1 48.14 -50.17 -27.74
N PHE A 2 46.99 -50.63 -27.25
CA PHE A 2 45.69 -50.15 -27.71
C PHE A 2 45.32 -48.92 -26.88
N LYS A 3 45.01 -47.79 -27.55
CA LYS A 3 44.37 -46.65 -26.86
C LYS A 3 42.95 -47.09 -26.52
N ILE A 4 42.66 -47.23 -25.23
CA ILE A 4 41.30 -47.35 -24.74
C ILE A 4 40.71 -45.94 -24.87
N THR A 5 40.00 -45.68 -25.95
CA THR A 5 39.18 -44.48 -26.05
C THR A 5 37.97 -44.72 -25.15
N PRO A 6 37.75 -43.94 -24.07
CA PRO A 6 36.56 -44.12 -23.26
C PRO A 6 35.33 -43.80 -24.13
N ASN A 7 34.30 -44.64 -24.04
CA ASN A 7 33.02 -44.33 -24.66
C ASN A 7 32.46 -43.04 -24.04
N PRO A 8 31.79 -42.17 -24.83
CA PRO A 8 31.07 -41.04 -24.28
C PRO A 8 30.00 -41.56 -23.28
N PRO A 9 29.73 -40.82 -22.20
CA PRO A 9 28.73 -41.25 -21.22
C PRO A 9 27.36 -41.38 -21.90
N ASP A 10 26.71 -42.51 -21.66
CA ASP A 10 25.34 -42.77 -22.09
C ASP A 10 24.36 -41.91 -21.30
N ALA A 11 23.34 -41.42 -22.02
CA ALA A 11 22.10 -40.80 -21.58
C ALA A 11 22.06 -39.26 -21.52
N PRO A 12 20.92 -38.67 -21.95
CA PRO A 12 20.77 -37.24 -22.15
C PRO A 12 20.80 -36.49 -20.82
N PHE A 13 21.39 -35.30 -20.82
CA PHE A 13 21.27 -34.33 -19.73
C PHE A 13 19.79 -33.92 -19.55
N HIS A 14 18.98 -34.78 -18.94
CA HIS A 14 17.62 -34.50 -18.51
C HIS A 14 17.65 -34.13 -17.03
N ASP A 15 18.38 -33.06 -16.71
CA ASP A 15 18.28 -32.45 -15.39
C ASP A 15 16.99 -31.63 -15.38
N GLU A 16 15.89 -32.26 -14.95
CA GLU A 16 14.56 -31.64 -14.87
C GLU A 16 14.57 -30.34 -14.07
N LYS A 17 15.50 -30.23 -13.11
CA LYS A 17 15.66 -29.02 -12.30
C LYS A 17 16.24 -27.87 -13.15
N LEU A 18 17.23 -28.16 -13.99
CA LEU A 18 17.75 -27.18 -14.96
C LEU A 18 16.69 -26.83 -15.99
N ASN A 19 15.95 -27.82 -16.49
CA ASN A 19 14.88 -27.59 -17.48
C ASN A 19 13.77 -26.69 -16.91
N ARG A 20 13.33 -26.96 -15.68
CA ARG A 20 12.35 -26.13 -14.97
C ARG A 20 12.87 -24.74 -14.67
N ALA A 21 14.15 -24.60 -14.29
CA ALA A 21 14.78 -23.30 -14.09
C ALA A 21 14.86 -22.50 -15.40
N ALA A 22 15.16 -23.16 -16.52
CA ALA A 22 15.19 -22.56 -17.85
C ALA A 22 13.81 -22.07 -18.28
N TYR A 23 12.77 -22.91 -18.17
CA TYR A 23 11.40 -22.50 -18.49
C TYR A 23 10.92 -21.34 -17.61
N ARG A 24 11.24 -21.36 -16.29
CA ARG A 24 10.93 -20.24 -15.40
C ARG A 24 11.61 -18.94 -15.83
N ALA A 25 12.87 -19.00 -16.26
CA ALA A 25 13.59 -17.83 -16.75
C ALA A 25 12.96 -17.31 -18.06
N ILE A 26 12.65 -18.21 -18.99
CA ILE A 26 12.01 -17.88 -20.27
C ILE A 26 10.66 -17.20 -20.03
N ASP A 27 9.80 -17.75 -19.18
CA ASP A 27 8.50 -17.15 -18.85
C ASP A 27 8.65 -15.78 -18.20
N HIS A 28 9.65 -15.61 -17.31
CA HIS A 28 9.90 -14.34 -16.62
C HIS A 28 10.34 -13.22 -17.57
N TYR A 29 11.13 -13.54 -18.61
CA TYR A 29 11.64 -12.54 -19.54
C TYR A 29 10.77 -12.33 -20.78
N LEU A 30 10.04 -13.36 -21.23
CA LEU A 30 9.24 -13.28 -22.46
C LEU A 30 7.78 -12.89 -22.21
N ASN A 31 7.26 -13.10 -20.99
CA ASN A 31 5.93 -12.68 -20.59
C ASN A 31 6.00 -11.72 -19.39
N PRO A 32 6.58 -10.52 -19.54
CA PRO A 32 6.40 -9.51 -18.51
C PRO A 32 4.90 -9.29 -18.37
N SER A 33 4.38 -9.49 -17.16
CA SER A 33 3.03 -9.08 -16.80
C SER A 33 2.97 -7.56 -16.93
N GLU A 34 2.73 -7.07 -18.14
CA GLU A 34 2.47 -5.66 -18.43
C GLU A 34 1.07 -5.32 -17.93
N THR A 35 0.90 -5.27 -16.61
CA THR A 35 -0.11 -4.38 -16.06
C THR A 35 0.38 -2.98 -16.37
N PRO A 36 -0.36 -2.16 -17.16
CA PRO A 36 0.01 -0.78 -17.31
C PRO A 36 0.12 -0.20 -15.91
N SER A 37 1.31 0.28 -15.56
CA SER A 37 1.52 1.05 -14.35
C SER A 37 0.59 2.26 -14.47
N SER A 38 -0.63 2.16 -13.94
CA SER A 38 -1.39 3.34 -13.54
C SER A 38 -0.38 4.18 -12.77
N ALA A 39 -0.09 5.39 -13.27
CA ALA A 39 0.89 6.26 -12.65
C ALA A 39 0.36 6.63 -11.26
N THR A 40 0.67 5.79 -10.28
CA THR A 40 0.24 5.98 -8.90
C THR A 40 1.07 7.10 -8.33
N LEU A 41 0.48 8.29 -8.26
CA LEU A 41 1.12 9.47 -7.69
C LEU A 41 1.23 9.38 -6.17
N PHE A 42 0.27 8.71 -5.52
CA PHE A 42 0.21 8.55 -4.07
C PHE A 42 -0.17 7.11 -3.71
N ALA A 43 0.52 6.55 -2.72
CA ALA A 43 0.23 5.23 -2.16
C ALA A 43 0.50 5.23 -0.66
N VAL A 44 -0.24 4.41 0.09
CA VAL A 44 0.07 4.12 1.50
C VAL A 44 1.08 2.98 1.54
N THR A 45 2.20 3.18 2.23
CA THR A 45 3.26 2.17 2.34
C THR A 45 2.75 0.94 3.09
N PRO A 46 2.86 -0.28 2.53
CA PRO A 46 2.48 -1.50 3.24
C PRO A 46 3.30 -1.69 4.52
N GLY A 47 2.64 -2.14 5.60
CA GLY A 47 3.30 -2.43 6.88
C GLY A 47 3.66 -1.20 7.72
N ILE A 48 3.17 -0.01 7.35
CA ILE A 48 3.18 1.16 8.23
C ILE A 48 2.37 0.87 9.50
N ASP A 49 2.79 1.45 10.62
CA ASP A 49 2.15 1.22 11.91
C ASP A 49 0.76 1.88 11.98
N ASP A 50 -0.13 1.25 12.77
CA ASP A 50 -1.51 1.71 12.95
C ASP A 50 -1.55 3.12 13.53
N GLU A 51 -0.64 3.49 14.44
CA GLU A 51 -0.56 4.81 15.04
C GLU A 51 -0.32 5.89 13.98
N THR A 52 0.64 5.68 13.07
CA THR A 52 0.92 6.59 11.96
C THR A 52 -0.25 6.69 10.99
N LEU A 53 -0.94 5.57 10.70
CA LEU A 53 -2.16 5.60 9.87
C LEU A 53 -3.27 6.42 10.52
N ILE A 54 -3.51 6.20 11.81
CA ILE A 54 -4.54 6.91 12.58
C ILE A 54 -4.20 8.39 12.67
N LEU A 55 -2.96 8.75 12.99
CA LEU A 55 -2.53 10.14 13.12
C LEU A 55 -2.64 10.89 11.79
N ASN A 56 -2.15 10.29 10.70
CA ASN A 56 -2.29 10.88 9.37
C ASN A 56 -3.77 11.04 8.96
N THR A 57 -4.62 10.08 9.34
CA THR A 57 -6.07 10.17 9.08
C THR A 57 -6.72 11.28 9.91
N TYR A 58 -6.36 11.41 11.19
CA TYR A 58 -6.82 12.47 12.09
C TYR A 58 -6.43 13.85 11.53
N GLU A 59 -5.17 14.02 11.13
CA GLU A 59 -4.66 15.26 10.55
C GLU A 59 -5.32 15.58 9.20
N THR A 60 -5.58 14.57 8.38
CA THR A 60 -6.33 14.72 7.12
C THR A 60 -7.74 15.25 7.39
N PHE A 61 -8.48 14.66 8.32
CA PHE A 61 -9.82 15.16 8.65
C PHE A 61 -9.77 16.57 9.25
N SER A 62 -8.83 16.85 10.15
CA SER A 62 -8.65 18.19 10.73
C SER A 62 -8.35 19.25 9.66
N SER A 63 -7.51 18.91 8.68
CA SER A 63 -7.21 19.76 7.53
C SER A 63 -8.44 20.01 6.67
N VAL A 64 -9.20 18.96 6.35
CA VAL A 64 -10.45 19.05 5.59
C VAL A 64 -11.48 19.92 6.30
N THR A 65 -11.65 19.74 7.62
CA THR A 65 -12.54 20.57 8.45
C THR A 65 -12.16 22.05 8.34
N THR A 66 -10.87 22.39 8.46
CA THR A 66 -10.39 23.78 8.33
C THR A 66 -10.70 24.36 6.94
N LEU A 67 -10.42 23.61 5.88
CA LEU A 67 -10.68 24.03 4.50
C LEU A 67 -12.18 24.19 4.20
N LEU A 68 -13.03 23.34 4.79
CA LEU A 68 -14.47 23.43 4.61
C LEU A 68 -15.07 24.65 5.31
N LEU A 69 -14.54 25.05 6.46
CA LEU A 69 -14.94 26.31 7.11
C LEU A 69 -14.55 27.51 6.26
N ASP A 70 -13.28 27.58 5.81
CA ASP A 70 -12.78 28.65 4.95
C ASP A 70 -13.62 28.76 3.66
N LEU A 71 -13.86 27.62 2.99
CA LEU A 71 -14.74 27.57 1.82
C LEU A 71 -16.18 28.01 2.13
N SER A 72 -16.69 27.67 3.32
CA SER A 72 -18.07 28.03 3.70
C SER A 72 -18.28 29.53 3.88
N ASP A 73 -17.22 30.29 4.12
CA ASP A 73 -17.27 31.75 4.23
C ASP A 73 -17.44 32.42 2.85
N ASP A 74 -16.93 31.79 1.78
CA ASP A 74 -17.09 32.24 0.39
C ASP A 74 -18.41 31.78 -0.26
N LEU A 75 -19.15 30.87 0.37
CA LEU A 75 -20.38 30.29 -0.16
C LEU A 75 -21.64 30.89 0.47
N THR A 76 -22.76 30.80 -0.24
CA THR A 76 -24.08 31.22 0.28
C THR A 76 -25.19 30.22 -0.04
N GLY A 77 -26.28 30.30 0.74
CA GLY A 77 -27.47 29.45 0.57
C GLY A 77 -27.14 27.96 0.62
N LYS A 78 -27.79 27.17 -0.26
CA LYS A 78 -27.69 25.71 -0.28
C LYS A 78 -26.25 25.18 -0.40
N GLN A 79 -25.37 25.86 -1.11
CA GLN A 79 -23.98 25.39 -1.28
C GLN A 79 -23.20 25.52 0.03
N ARG A 80 -23.42 26.60 0.78
CA ARG A 80 -22.86 26.77 2.12
C ARG A 80 -23.38 25.68 3.06
N ASP A 81 -24.68 25.40 3.02
CA ASP A 81 -25.28 24.35 3.86
C ASP A 81 -24.65 22.98 3.57
N VAL A 82 -24.36 22.67 2.31
CA VAL A 82 -23.66 21.44 1.92
C VAL A 82 -22.22 21.43 2.44
N ALA A 83 -21.46 22.53 2.30
CA ALA A 83 -20.10 22.61 2.83
C ALA A 83 -20.07 22.41 4.35
N LEU A 84 -20.99 23.05 5.08
CA LEU A 84 -21.13 22.90 6.53
C LEU A 84 -21.58 21.49 6.95
N ALA A 85 -22.42 20.82 6.14
CA ALA A 85 -22.79 19.43 6.40
C ALA A 85 -21.59 18.49 6.25
N ILE A 86 -20.76 18.68 5.22
CA ILE A 86 -19.52 17.90 5.05
C ILE A 86 -18.56 18.20 6.21
N HIS A 87 -18.45 19.47 6.61
CA HIS A 87 -17.64 19.87 7.77
C HIS A 87 -18.04 19.09 9.03
N GLN A 88 -19.33 19.03 9.36
CA GLN A 88 -19.79 18.25 10.51
C GLN A 88 -19.45 16.75 10.39
N LEU A 89 -19.55 16.17 9.20
CA LEU A 89 -19.16 14.77 8.99
C LEU A 89 -17.65 14.56 9.15
N SER A 90 -16.83 15.51 8.71
CA SER A 90 -15.38 15.51 8.91
C SER A 90 -15.01 15.65 10.39
N GLU A 91 -15.68 16.54 11.14
CA GLU A 91 -15.50 16.64 12.60
C GLU A 91 -15.85 15.34 13.33
N LEU A 92 -16.92 14.65 12.92
CA LEU A 92 -17.23 13.31 13.46
C LEU A 92 -16.09 12.33 13.20
N GLY A 93 -15.44 12.39 12.03
CA GLY A 93 -14.25 11.61 11.72
C GLY A 93 -13.08 11.90 12.66
N VAL A 94 -12.80 13.18 12.94
CA VAL A 94 -11.79 13.61 13.92
C VAL A 94 -12.08 13.03 15.31
N LEU A 95 -13.32 13.12 15.78
CA LEU A 95 -13.73 12.58 17.09
C LEU A 95 -13.55 11.07 17.16
N LEU A 96 -13.96 10.33 16.11
CA LEU A 96 -13.80 8.89 16.04
C LEU A 96 -12.31 8.49 16.05
N MET A 97 -11.46 9.17 15.29
CA MET A 97 -10.01 8.89 15.29
C MET A 97 -9.36 9.25 16.63
N GLY A 98 -9.75 10.36 17.26
CA GLY A 98 -9.31 10.71 18.61
C GLY A 98 -9.64 9.60 19.61
N GLN A 99 -10.86 9.03 19.54
CA GLN A 99 -11.24 7.88 20.38
C GLN A 99 -10.43 6.61 20.10
N VAL A 100 -10.00 6.38 18.85
CA VAL A 100 -9.11 5.25 18.53
C VAL A 100 -7.73 5.48 19.14
N MET A 101 -7.17 6.70 19.04
CA MET A 101 -5.89 7.06 19.65
C MET A 101 -5.93 6.91 21.18
N ASP A 102 -6.99 7.41 21.83
CA ASP A 102 -7.16 7.32 23.29
C ASP A 102 -7.19 5.88 23.81
N ARG A 103 -7.69 4.94 22.99
CA ARG A 103 -7.70 3.50 23.32
C ARG A 103 -6.34 2.83 23.10
N GLY A 104 -5.50 3.39 22.23
CA GLY A 104 -4.23 2.83 21.80
C GLY A 104 -3.03 3.21 22.67
N VAL A 105 -3.13 4.25 23.53
CA VAL A 105 -2.06 4.66 24.44
C VAL A 105 -2.08 3.79 25.72
N PRO A 106 -1.12 2.87 25.95
CA PRO A 106 -0.97 2.23 27.25
C PRO A 106 -0.43 3.28 28.21
N LEU A 107 -1.09 3.45 29.37
CA LEU A 107 -0.52 4.23 30.48
C LEU A 107 0.87 3.69 30.84
N PRO A 108 1.86 4.54 31.17
CA PRO A 108 3.13 4.08 31.71
C PRO A 108 2.85 3.18 32.92
N GLN A 109 3.20 1.90 32.81
CA GLN A 109 3.25 1.02 33.97
C GLN A 109 4.42 1.50 34.82
N THR A 110 4.12 2.31 35.84
CA THR A 110 5.12 2.69 36.85
C THR A 110 5.59 1.42 37.59
N PRO A 111 6.91 1.28 37.82
CA PRO A 111 7.49 0.11 38.49
C PRO A 111 7.07 -0.02 39.96
#